data_AF-A0A139CKB3-F1
#
_entry.id   AF-A0A139CKB3-F1
#
_cell.length_a   1.000
_cell.length_b   1.000
_cell.length_c   1.000
_cell.angle_alpha   90.00
_cell.angle_beta   90.00
_cell.angle_gamma   90.00
#
_symmetry.space_group_name_H-M   'P 1'
#
loop_
_entity.id
_entity.type
_entity.pdbx_description
1 polymer ?
#
loop_
_entity_poly.entity_id
_entity_poly.type
_entity_poly.pdbx_seq_one_letter_code
_entity_poly.pdbx_strand_id
1 'polypeptide(L)' 'MGWQDTAQICLNGHLINSTYQDSPHKNQKFCDRCGEETITECPDCGEAIKGRYH' A
#
# COMPACT_ATOMS: atom_id res chain seq x y z
N MET A 1 -0.59 -21.87 -7.33
CA MET A 1 -0.80 -20.65 -8.14
C MET A 1 -0.67 -19.49 -7.20
N GLY A 2 0.38 -18.67 -7.33
CA GLY A 2 0.60 -17.59 -6.38
C GLY A 2 -0.18 -16.33 -6.76
N TRP A 3 -0.57 -15.55 -5.74
CA TRP A 3 -1.36 -14.33 -5.87
C TRP A 3 -0.61 -13.15 -5.23
N GLN A 4 -0.98 -11.92 -5.58
CA GLN A 4 -0.38 -10.71 -5.01
C GLN A 4 -1.40 -10.00 -4.12
N ASP A 5 -0.99 -9.69 -2.90
CA ASP A 5 -1.69 -8.76 -2.03
C ASP A 5 -1.51 -7.32 -2.57
N THR A 6 -2.29 -6.39 -2.06
CA THR A 6 -2.17 -4.96 -2.29
C THR A 6 -1.14 -4.36 -1.34
N ALA A 7 -0.33 -3.42 -1.84
CA ALA A 7 0.51 -2.57 -1.02
C ALA A 7 -0.17 -1.24 -0.72
N GLN A 8 0.09 -0.73 0.48
CA GLN A 8 -0.18 0.64 0.87
C GLN A 8 1.12 1.42 0.84
N ILE A 9 1.14 2.52 0.08
CA ILE A 9 2.25 3.47 0.02
C ILE A 9 1.74 4.87 0.35
N CYS A 10 2.61 5.85 0.58
CA CYS A 10 2.20 7.26 0.65
C CYS A 10 2.27 7.95 -0.72
N LEU A 11 1.65 9.13 -0.85
CA LEU A 11 1.72 9.94 -2.08
C LEU A 11 3.16 10.29 -2.49
N ASN A 12 4.10 10.34 -1.53
CA ASN A 12 5.53 10.52 -1.78
C ASN A 12 6.28 9.21 -2.11
N GLY A 13 5.61 8.06 -2.13
CA GLY A 13 6.17 6.77 -2.55
C GLY A 13 6.76 5.90 -1.44
N HIS A 14 6.63 6.25 -0.16
CA HIS A 14 7.10 5.39 0.93
C HIS A 14 6.17 4.19 1.13
N LEU A 15 6.73 2.98 1.15
CA LEU A 15 5.99 1.76 1.48
C LEU A 15 5.61 1.75 2.96
N ILE A 16 4.32 1.59 3.24
CA ILE A 16 3.75 1.50 4.59
C ILE A 16 3.47 0.04 4.94
N ASN A 17 2.74 -0.67 4.07
CA ASN A 17 2.39 -2.06 4.27
C ASN A 17 2.38 -2.79 2.92
N SER A 18 3.15 -3.87 2.78
CA SER A 18 3.15 -4.70 1.57
C SER A 18 2.01 -5.73 1.52
N THR A 19 1.25 -5.87 2.61
CA THR A 19 0.22 -6.89 2.81
C THR A 19 -1.04 -6.21 3.36
N TYR A 20 -1.64 -5.34 2.55
CA TYR A 20 -2.74 -4.48 2.96
C TYR A 20 -3.99 -5.27 3.34
N GLN A 21 -4.26 -6.37 2.62
CA GLN A 21 -5.41 -7.24 2.88
C GLN A 21 -5.10 -8.28 3.97
N ASP A 22 -3.91 -8.91 3.95
CA ASP A 22 -3.54 -9.95 4.93
C ASP A 22 -3.19 -9.39 6.31
N SER A 23 -2.63 -8.18 6.37
CA SER A 23 -2.20 -7.53 7.62
C SER A 23 -2.82 -6.15 7.79
N PRO A 24 -4.16 -6.02 7.89
CA PRO A 24 -4.83 -4.73 7.94
C PRO A 24 -4.48 -3.93 9.20
N HIS A 25 -4.03 -4.61 10.27
CA HIS A 25 -3.53 -3.98 11.49
C HIS A 25 -2.25 -3.15 11.30
N LYS A 26 -1.54 -3.31 10.18
CA LYS A 26 -0.37 -2.50 9.81
C LYS A 26 -0.74 -1.31 8.92
N ASN A 27 -2.00 -1.19 8.50
CA ASN A 27 -2.43 -0.10 7.65
C ASN A 27 -2.42 1.21 8.43
N GLN A 28 -1.93 2.26 7.81
CA GLN A 28 -1.89 3.60 8.39
C GLN A 28 -2.66 4.55 7.49
N LYS A 29 -3.22 5.63 8.04
CA LYS A 29 -3.87 6.66 7.20
C LYS A 29 -2.85 7.62 6.59
N PHE A 30 -1.79 7.92 7.35
CA PHE A 30 -0.72 8.84 6.99
C PHE A 30 0.63 8.15 7.15
N CYS A 31 1.62 8.61 6.41
CA CYS A 31 2.97 8.10 6.48
C CYS A 31 3.69 8.57 7.76
N ASP A 32 4.16 7.64 8.57
CA ASP A 32 4.99 7.95 9.75
C ASP A 32 6.30 8.69 9.42
N ARG A 33 6.76 8.64 8.16
CA ARG A 33 8.03 9.27 7.73
C ARG A 33 7.87 10.70 7.21
N CYS A 34 6.79 10.97 6.48
CA CYS A 34 6.61 12.27 5.80
C CYS A 34 5.26 12.94 6.06
N GLY A 35 4.34 12.31 6.78
CA GLY A 35 3.03 12.85 7.12
C GLY A 35 1.99 12.85 6.00
N GLU A 36 2.38 12.50 4.77
CA GLU A 36 1.46 12.44 3.62
C GLU A 36 0.41 11.34 3.74
N GLU A 37 -0.71 11.52 3.04
CA GLU A 37 -1.76 10.51 2.91
C GLU A 37 -1.25 9.23 2.24
N THR A 38 -1.87 8.12 2.63
CA THR A 38 -1.57 6.80 2.07
C THR A 38 -2.60 6.38 1.04
N ILE A 39 -2.12 5.69 0.02
CA ILE A 39 -2.87 5.18 -1.12
C ILE A 39 -2.58 3.70 -1.31
N THR A 40 -3.57 2.97 -1.81
CA THR A 40 -3.48 1.55 -2.19
C THR A 40 -3.73 1.33 -3.68
N GLU A 41 -4.06 2.40 -4.38
CA GLU A 41 -4.35 2.45 -5.81
C GLU A 41 -3.55 3.60 -6.41
N CYS A 42 -3.02 3.39 -7.61
CA CYS A 42 -2.31 4.44 -8.32
C CYS A 42 -3.33 5.47 -8.86
N PRO A 43 -3.22 6.76 -8.51
CA PRO A 43 -4.17 7.77 -8.96
C PRO A 43 -4.12 8.03 -10.48
N ASP A 44 -3.03 7.68 -11.16
CA ASP A 44 -2.86 7.91 -12.59
C ASP A 44 -3.50 6.80 -13.45
N CYS A 45 -3.43 5.54 -13.01
CA CYS A 45 -3.96 4.41 -13.77
C CYS A 45 -5.17 3.71 -13.13
N GLY A 46 -5.48 3.99 -11.87
CA GLY A 46 -6.57 3.35 -11.12
C GLY A 46 -6.32 1.89 -10.75
N GLU A 47 -5.10 1.39 -10.92
CA GLU A 47 -4.77 0.00 -10.58
C GLU A 47 -4.27 -0.12 -9.14
N ALA A 48 -4.63 -1.24 -8.50
CA ALA A 48 -4.15 -1.56 -7.16
C ALA A 48 -2.62 -1.69 -7.14
N ILE A 49 -2.00 -1.10 -6.13
CA ILE A 49 -0.54 -1.11 -5.99
C ILE A 49 -0.13 -2.52 -5.55
N LYS A 50 0.77 -3.14 -6.33
CA LYS A 50 1.18 -4.53 -6.11
C LYS A 50 2.04 -4.65 -4.85
N GLY A 51 1.59 -5.50 -3.94
CA GLY A 51 2.26 -5.83 -2.70
C GLY A 51 2.97 -7.17 -2.75
N ARG A 52 2.98 -7.86 -1.61
CA ARG A 52 3.66 -9.13 -1.42
C ARG A 52 3.05 -10.21 -2.32
N TYR A 53 3.91 -11.04 -2.92
CA TYR A 53 3.52 -12.26 -3.61
C TYR A 53 3.49 -13.45 -2.64
N HIS A 54 2.45 -14.28 -2.74
CA HIS A 54 2.21 -15.46 -1.93
C HIS A 54 2.24 -16.73 -2.78
#